data_AF-A0A510URM9-F1
#
_entry.id   AF-A0A510URM9-F1
#
_cell.length_a   1.000
_cell.length_b   1.000
_cell.length_c   1.000
_cell.angle_alpha   90.00
_cell.angle_beta   90.00
_cell.angle_gamma   90.00
#
_symmetry.space_group_name_H-M   'P 1'
#
loop_
_entity.id
_entity.type
_entity.pdbx_description
1 polymer ?
#
loop_
_entity_poly.entity_id
_entity_poly.type
_entity_poly.pdbx_seq_one_letter_code
_entity_poly.pdbx_strand_id
1 'polypeptide(L)'
;MTSRATTPAAGRSRDAGRGARSGSTKRRKRLGPGWVPREHGAWAMLVVPAVVGAVLTGATWRNALLLVTWLVAYLAFHATGLWLRASRRPRYWPPVRAYGVALLVLGAALVASAPGLLRWAPAYAVLLATSLACSVRRADRSWLNDGVTVGAAMLMTVVAAGLGHDADPTAAQLGGTWVPPGAGDAAVWAATAVLAAYFFGTVPYVKTLLRERGNRAVLTFSIAYHAVLVVIALAVLVATVARDAEPGGVAVSVALVAVAVGLLLRAVLVPRHRPWPSAQAIGVGEIAASTVVAVLACVIPALVGVPTVA
;
A
#
# COMPACT_ATOMS: atom_id res chain seq x y z
N MET A 1 -56.53 -45.16 24.00
CA MET A 1 -57.85 -44.76 24.50
C MET A 1 -57.96 -45.15 25.97
N THR A 2 -58.49 -44.25 26.82
CA THR A 2 -58.61 -44.31 28.29
C THR A 2 -57.27 -44.15 29.03
N SER A 3 -57.06 -43.21 29.98
CA SER A 3 -57.88 -42.84 31.14
C SER A 3 -57.73 -41.34 31.54
N ARG A 4 -58.77 -40.84 32.23
CA ARG A 4 -59.04 -39.48 32.76
C ARG A 4 -58.38 -39.22 34.13
N ALA A 5 -58.17 -37.93 34.46
CA ALA A 5 -58.69 -37.22 35.67
C ALA A 5 -57.97 -35.83 35.80
N THR A 6 -58.59 -34.68 35.51
CA THR A 6 -59.43 -33.77 36.34
C THR A 6 -58.83 -33.27 37.68
N THR A 7 -58.47 -31.97 37.63
CA THR A 7 -58.29 -30.82 38.57
C THR A 7 -59.00 -30.86 39.95
N PRO A 8 -58.62 -30.03 40.98
CA PRO A 8 -58.79 -28.55 40.96
C PRO A 8 -57.80 -27.62 41.75
N ALA A 9 -57.68 -26.41 41.20
CA ALA A 9 -57.61 -25.04 41.75
C ALA A 9 -57.04 -24.62 43.15
N ALA A 10 -56.27 -23.52 43.05
CA ALA A 10 -56.32 -22.25 43.82
C ALA A 10 -55.44 -22.05 45.08
N GLY A 11 -54.63 -20.97 45.01
CA GLY A 11 -54.01 -20.32 46.16
C GLY A 11 -53.00 -19.24 45.73
N ARG A 12 -53.42 -17.97 45.71
CA ARG A 12 -52.58 -16.79 45.41
C ARG A 12 -51.73 -16.42 46.63
N SER A 13 -50.49 -15.99 46.43
CA SER A 13 -49.94 -14.80 47.11
C SER A 13 -48.66 -14.31 46.44
N ARG A 14 -48.50 -12.99 46.46
CA ARG A 14 -47.48 -12.17 45.81
C ARG A 14 -46.20 -12.14 46.64
N ASP A 15 -45.04 -12.15 45.99
CA ASP A 15 -43.86 -11.38 46.42
C ASP A 15 -42.94 -11.20 45.19
N ALA A 16 -42.85 -9.99 44.64
CA ALA A 16 -41.86 -8.97 45.01
C ALA A 16 -40.51 -9.19 44.31
N GLY A 17 -40.31 -8.40 43.25
CA GLY A 17 -39.03 -7.77 42.92
C GLY A 17 -37.78 -8.65 42.82
N ARG A 18 -37.49 -9.14 41.61
CA ARG A 18 -36.10 -9.28 41.17
C ARG A 18 -35.97 -8.78 39.74
N GLY A 19 -35.34 -7.61 39.64
CA GLY A 19 -35.23 -6.82 38.43
C GLY A 19 -34.68 -7.60 37.24
N ALA A 20 -35.44 -7.59 36.17
CA ALA A 20 -34.95 -7.83 34.83
C ALA A 20 -33.91 -6.76 34.50
N ARG A 21 -32.63 -7.04 34.76
CA ARG A 21 -31.54 -6.29 34.13
C ARG A 21 -31.48 -6.75 32.67
N SER A 22 -32.29 -6.11 31.83
CA SER A 22 -32.07 -6.13 30.38
C SER A 22 -30.77 -5.39 30.11
N GLY A 23 -29.65 -6.12 30.18
CA GLY A 23 -28.36 -5.65 29.68
C GLY A 23 -28.46 -5.48 28.18
N SER A 24 -28.97 -4.34 27.73
CA SER A 24 -28.79 -3.82 26.39
C SER A 24 -27.29 -3.59 26.19
N THR A 25 -26.58 -4.66 25.84
CA THR A 25 -25.25 -4.54 25.27
C THR A 25 -25.46 -3.80 23.97
N LYS A 26 -25.13 -2.50 23.96
CA LYS A 26 -25.08 -1.67 22.75
C LYS A 26 -24.26 -2.44 21.72
N ARG A 27 -24.95 -3.13 20.81
CA ARG A 27 -24.32 -3.83 19.69
C ARG A 27 -23.64 -2.73 18.88
N ARG A 28 -22.34 -2.50 19.10
CA ARG A 28 -21.54 -1.51 18.34
C ARG A 28 -21.96 -1.67 16.90
N LYS A 29 -22.57 -0.63 16.31
CA LYS A 29 -22.99 -0.62 14.91
C LYS A 29 -21.73 -0.90 14.10
N ARG A 30 -21.52 -2.18 13.75
CA ARG A 30 -20.44 -2.57 12.86
C ARG A 30 -20.74 -1.82 11.57
N LEU A 31 -19.86 -0.89 11.20
CA LEU A 31 -19.95 -0.18 9.92
C LEU A 31 -20.23 -1.21 8.83
N GLY A 32 -21.11 -0.86 7.88
CA GLY A 32 -21.50 -1.76 6.80
C GLY A 32 -20.29 -2.33 6.04
N PRO A 33 -20.46 -3.40 5.26
CA PRO A 33 -19.36 -3.95 4.48
C PRO A 33 -18.86 -2.91 3.46
N GLY A 34 -17.53 -2.68 3.43
CA GLY A 34 -16.87 -1.86 2.41
C GLY A 34 -16.35 -0.49 2.85
N TRP A 35 -16.62 -0.05 4.09
CA TRP A 35 -16.17 1.27 4.57
C TRP A 35 -14.68 1.36 4.84
N VAL A 36 -14.07 0.33 5.44
CA VAL A 36 -12.63 0.31 5.74
C VAL A 36 -12.05 -1.06 5.36
N PRO A 37 -10.97 -1.10 4.57
CA PRO A 37 -10.25 -2.34 4.28
C PRO A 37 -9.70 -2.98 5.57
N ARG A 38 -9.68 -4.31 5.63
CA ARG A 38 -9.17 -5.06 6.80
C ARG A 38 -7.68 -5.41 6.69
N GLU A 39 -7.03 -4.95 5.63
CA GLU A 39 -5.66 -5.34 5.27
C GLU A 39 -4.69 -4.30 5.81
N HIS A 40 -4.09 -4.61 6.96
CA HIS A 40 -3.21 -3.68 7.67
C HIS A 40 -1.86 -3.49 6.95
N GLY A 41 -1.40 -4.50 6.19
CA GLY A 41 -0.14 -4.44 5.44
C GLY A 41 -0.17 -3.54 4.20
N ALA A 42 -1.35 -3.25 3.64
CA ALA A 42 -1.47 -2.41 2.45
C ALA A 42 -1.17 -0.93 2.73
N TRP A 43 -1.33 -0.48 3.98
CA TRP A 43 -1.13 0.93 4.34
C TRP A 43 0.32 1.38 4.19
N ALA A 44 1.29 0.53 4.55
CA ALA A 44 2.71 0.85 4.36
C ALA A 44 3.03 1.07 2.88
N MET A 45 2.50 0.21 2.00
CA MET A 45 2.68 0.33 0.55
C MET A 45 2.04 1.61 -0.03
N LEU A 46 0.96 2.11 0.58
CA LEU A 46 0.31 3.35 0.16
C LEU A 46 1.03 4.60 0.66
N VAL A 47 1.55 4.57 1.89
CA VAL A 47 2.09 5.76 2.58
C VAL A 47 3.58 5.94 2.30
N VAL A 48 4.38 4.86 2.36
CA VAL A 48 5.84 4.94 2.25
C VAL A 48 6.29 5.63 0.96
N PRO A 49 5.81 5.27 -0.25
CA PRO A 49 6.22 5.92 -1.49
C PRO A 49 5.97 7.44 -1.47
N ALA A 50 4.77 7.86 -1.06
CA ALA A 50 4.40 9.27 -0.99
C ALA A 50 5.26 10.05 0.01
N VAL A 51 5.57 9.45 1.16
CA VAL A 51 6.42 10.06 2.19
C VAL A 51 7.87 10.16 1.71
N VAL A 52 8.44 9.10 1.15
CA VAL A 52 9.81 9.11 0.62
C VAL A 52 9.96 10.17 -0.47
N GLY A 53 9.01 10.24 -1.41
CA GLY A 53 9.02 11.28 -2.45
C GLY A 53 9.00 12.70 -1.88
N ALA A 54 8.18 12.95 -0.85
CA ALA A 54 8.13 14.25 -0.18
C ALA A 54 9.42 14.59 0.60
N VAL A 55 10.04 13.59 1.23
CA VAL A 55 11.30 13.77 1.97
C VAL A 55 12.46 14.09 1.02
N LEU A 56 12.52 13.44 -0.14
CA LEU A 56 13.60 13.60 -1.11
C LEU A 56 13.70 15.01 -1.71
N THR A 57 12.60 15.75 -1.80
CA THR A 57 12.56 17.07 -2.47
C THR A 57 12.05 18.21 -1.57
N GLY A 58 11.97 17.96 -0.26
CA GLY A 58 11.49 18.92 0.73
C GLY A 58 9.96 18.96 0.82
N ALA A 59 9.39 18.44 1.91
CA ALA A 59 7.95 18.27 2.05
C ALA A 59 7.19 19.62 2.12
N THR A 60 6.07 19.71 1.40
CA THR A 60 5.17 20.87 1.43
C THR A 60 3.77 20.49 1.91
N TRP A 61 2.92 21.50 2.17
CA TRP A 61 1.51 21.27 2.48
C TRP A 61 0.77 20.54 1.34
N ARG A 62 1.26 20.66 0.09
CA ARG A 62 0.70 19.95 -1.06
C ARG A 62 0.97 18.46 -0.99
N ASN A 63 2.09 18.02 -0.40
CA ASN A 63 2.34 16.60 -0.13
C ASN A 63 1.34 16.04 0.88
N ALA A 64 0.98 16.80 1.92
CA ALA A 64 -0.06 16.39 2.86
C ALA A 64 -1.43 16.28 2.17
N LEU A 65 -1.79 17.27 1.34
CA LEU A 65 -3.02 17.23 0.54
C LEU A 65 -3.02 16.04 -0.45
N LEU A 66 -1.90 15.78 -1.13
CA LEU A 66 -1.71 14.63 -2.01
C LEU A 66 -1.90 13.33 -1.25
N LEU A 67 -1.28 13.16 -0.09
CA LEU A 67 -1.40 11.96 0.72
C LEU A 67 -2.85 11.71 1.16
N VAL A 68 -3.54 12.74 1.66
CA VAL A 68 -4.96 12.61 2.03
C VAL A 68 -5.82 12.26 0.81
N THR A 69 -5.58 12.93 -0.33
CA THR A 69 -6.28 12.65 -1.60
C THR A 69 -6.03 11.21 -2.06
N TRP A 70 -4.79 10.73 -1.95
CA TRP A 70 -4.38 9.38 -2.32
C TRP A 70 -5.03 8.31 -1.43
N LEU A 71 -5.08 8.52 -0.12
CA LEU A 71 -5.74 7.60 0.80
C LEU A 71 -7.26 7.55 0.53
N VAL A 72 -7.89 8.70 0.26
CA VAL A 72 -9.31 8.75 -0.14
C VAL A 72 -9.52 8.09 -1.51
N ALA A 73 -8.60 8.26 -2.45
CA ALA A 73 -8.64 7.59 -3.75
C ALA A 73 -8.56 6.07 -3.60
N TYR A 74 -7.70 5.56 -2.72
CA TYR A 74 -7.64 4.15 -2.38
C TYR A 74 -8.95 3.63 -1.78
N LEU A 75 -9.57 4.39 -0.87
CA LEU A 75 -10.88 4.03 -0.29
C LEU A 75 -11.98 4.02 -1.35
N ALA A 76 -11.99 5.01 -2.25
CA ALA A 76 -12.90 5.08 -3.39
C ALA A 76 -12.70 3.88 -4.34
N PHE A 77 -11.45 3.56 -4.66
CA PHE A 77 -11.07 2.40 -5.48
C PHE A 77 -11.54 1.10 -4.84
N HIS A 78 -11.26 0.87 -3.56
CA HIS A 78 -11.69 -0.33 -2.83
C HIS A 78 -13.22 -0.47 -2.79
N ALA A 79 -13.93 0.61 -2.45
CA ALA A 79 -15.39 0.61 -2.43
C ALA A 79 -15.98 0.33 -3.82
N THR A 80 -15.41 0.94 -4.86
CA THR A 80 -15.84 0.75 -6.26
C THR A 80 -15.58 -0.67 -6.72
N GLY A 81 -14.39 -1.22 -6.46
CA GLY A 81 -14.06 -2.61 -6.78
C GLY A 81 -15.02 -3.60 -6.12
N LEU A 82 -15.38 -3.37 -4.84
CA LEU A 82 -16.36 -4.20 -4.14
C LEU A 82 -17.77 -4.09 -4.76
N TRP A 83 -18.21 -2.88 -5.12
CA TRP A 83 -19.50 -2.65 -5.77
C TRP A 83 -19.55 -3.31 -7.15
N LEU A 84 -18.50 -3.18 -7.97
CA LEU A 84 -18.38 -3.83 -9.28
C LEU A 84 -18.41 -5.36 -9.16
N ARG A 85 -17.62 -5.92 -8.24
CA ARG A 85 -17.62 -7.37 -7.94
C ARG A 85 -18.98 -7.86 -7.46
N ALA A 86 -19.72 -7.03 -6.75
CA ALA A 86 -21.06 -7.34 -6.29
C ALA A 86 -22.14 -7.15 -7.37
N SER A 87 -21.78 -7.09 -8.65
CA SER A 87 -22.70 -6.82 -9.76
C SER A 87 -23.51 -5.54 -9.55
N ARG A 88 -22.85 -4.50 -9.03
CA ARG A 88 -23.41 -3.16 -8.78
C ARG A 88 -24.58 -3.11 -7.81
N ARG A 89 -24.68 -4.08 -6.88
CA ARG A 89 -25.76 -4.13 -5.88
C ARG A 89 -25.87 -2.81 -5.08
N PRO A 90 -27.07 -2.23 -4.91
CA PRO A 90 -27.28 -0.94 -4.24
C PRO A 90 -26.70 -0.85 -2.83
N ARG A 91 -26.63 -1.96 -2.09
CA ARG A 91 -26.08 -1.98 -0.72
C ARG A 91 -24.61 -1.52 -0.61
N TYR A 92 -23.85 -1.57 -1.70
CA TYR A 92 -22.44 -1.16 -1.74
C TYR A 92 -22.22 0.23 -2.35
N TRP A 93 -23.28 0.87 -2.85
CA TRP A 93 -23.21 2.20 -3.45
C TRP A 93 -22.89 3.35 -2.49
N PRO A 94 -23.41 3.38 -1.24
CA PRO A 94 -23.14 4.50 -0.33
C PRO A 94 -21.65 4.85 -0.11
N PRO A 95 -20.73 3.88 0.15
CA PRO A 95 -19.31 4.21 0.28
C PRO A 95 -18.68 4.66 -1.04
N VAL A 96 -19.12 4.13 -2.18
CA VAL A 96 -18.64 4.59 -3.51
C VAL A 96 -18.97 6.06 -3.71
N ARG A 97 -20.21 6.46 -3.43
CA ARG A 97 -20.64 7.86 -3.54
C ARG A 97 -19.90 8.76 -2.55
N ALA A 98 -19.79 8.36 -1.29
CA ALA A 98 -19.15 9.17 -0.25
C ALA A 98 -17.67 9.43 -0.57
N TYR A 99 -16.91 8.38 -0.88
CA TYR A 99 -15.50 8.52 -1.24
C TYR A 99 -15.30 9.16 -2.61
N GLY A 100 -16.21 8.94 -3.56
CA GLY A 100 -16.19 9.63 -4.86
C GLY A 100 -16.35 11.15 -4.72
N VAL A 101 -17.32 11.61 -3.92
CA VAL A 101 -17.51 13.06 -3.67
C VAL A 101 -16.31 13.64 -2.92
N ALA A 102 -15.81 12.96 -1.88
CA ALA A 102 -14.64 13.40 -1.14
C ALA A 102 -13.40 13.49 -2.04
N LEU A 103 -13.20 12.51 -2.93
CA LEU A 103 -12.11 12.49 -3.90
C LEU A 103 -12.22 13.63 -4.91
N LEU A 104 -13.43 13.96 -5.39
CA LEU A 104 -13.64 15.09 -6.29
C LEU A 104 -13.27 16.41 -5.63
N VAL A 105 -13.69 16.64 -4.39
CA VAL A 105 -13.39 17.88 -3.65
C VAL A 105 -11.89 18.00 -3.37
N LEU A 106 -11.26 16.95 -2.82
CA LEU A 106 -9.83 16.94 -2.51
C LEU A 106 -8.96 17.00 -3.78
N GLY A 107 -9.35 16.25 -4.81
CA GLY A 107 -8.67 16.24 -6.11
C GLY A 107 -8.77 17.58 -6.81
N ALA A 108 -9.92 18.26 -6.76
CA ALA A 108 -10.08 19.61 -7.30
C ALA A 108 -9.18 20.62 -6.57
N ALA A 109 -9.12 20.58 -5.24
CA ALA A 109 -8.22 21.43 -4.46
C ALA A 109 -6.74 21.14 -4.80
N LEU A 110 -6.37 19.87 -4.95
CA LEU A 110 -5.02 19.46 -5.31
C LEU A 110 -4.64 19.97 -6.71
N VAL A 111 -5.49 19.75 -7.71
CA VAL A 111 -5.27 20.21 -9.10
C VAL A 111 -5.27 21.74 -9.18
N ALA A 112 -6.13 22.43 -8.43
CA ALA A 112 -6.11 23.89 -8.38
C ALA A 112 -4.79 24.44 -7.80
N SER A 113 -4.22 23.74 -6.81
CA SER A 113 -2.92 24.11 -6.24
C SER A 113 -1.74 23.71 -7.15
N ALA A 114 -1.87 22.61 -7.89
CA ALA A 114 -0.78 21.97 -8.63
C ALA A 114 -1.30 21.38 -9.96
N PRO A 115 -1.66 22.23 -10.93
CA PRO A 115 -2.34 21.80 -12.15
C PRO A 115 -1.48 20.93 -13.07
N GLY A 116 -0.16 21.06 -13.01
CA GLY A 116 0.81 20.21 -13.72
C GLY A 116 0.73 18.73 -13.38
N LEU A 117 0.09 18.35 -12.26
CA LEU A 117 -0.22 16.95 -11.92
C LEU A 117 -1.15 16.28 -12.94
N LEU A 118 -1.92 17.05 -13.72
CA LEU A 118 -2.78 16.49 -14.77
C LEU A 118 -2.00 15.70 -15.84
N ARG A 119 -0.69 15.97 -16.00
CA ARG A 119 0.19 15.18 -16.88
C ARG A 119 0.33 13.71 -16.43
N TRP A 120 0.09 13.40 -15.16
CA TRP A 120 0.04 12.02 -14.66
C TRP A 120 -1.28 11.30 -14.94
N ALA A 121 -2.34 12.02 -15.37
CA ALA A 121 -3.66 11.45 -15.57
C ALA A 121 -3.70 10.29 -16.58
N PRO A 122 -3.02 10.33 -17.75
CA PRO A 122 -3.03 9.21 -18.68
C PRO A 122 -2.45 7.92 -18.06
N ALA A 123 -1.34 8.03 -17.34
CA ALA A 123 -0.70 6.88 -16.69
C ALA A 123 -1.62 6.26 -15.62
N TYR A 124 -2.15 7.08 -14.71
CA TYR A 124 -3.07 6.60 -13.68
C TYR A 124 -4.41 6.12 -14.24
N ALA A 125 -4.90 6.67 -15.36
CA ALA A 125 -6.10 6.19 -16.02
C ALA A 125 -5.94 4.76 -16.54
N VAL A 126 -4.79 4.43 -17.16
CA VAL A 126 -4.50 3.07 -17.62
C VAL A 126 -4.39 2.09 -16.45
N LEU A 127 -3.68 2.48 -15.39
CA LEU A 127 -3.52 1.66 -14.18
C LEU A 127 -4.89 1.41 -13.51
N LEU A 128 -5.67 2.46 -13.31
CA LEU A 128 -7.01 2.38 -12.71
C LEU A 128 -7.96 1.54 -13.56
N ALA A 129 -8.01 1.77 -14.88
CA ALA A 129 -8.88 1.01 -15.78
C ALA A 129 -8.54 -0.49 -15.76
N THR A 130 -7.26 -0.84 -15.79
CA THR A 130 -6.80 -2.23 -15.71
C THR A 130 -7.23 -2.90 -14.41
N SER A 131 -7.07 -2.19 -13.29
CA SER A 131 -7.44 -2.69 -11.96
C SER A 131 -8.95 -2.84 -11.80
N LEU A 132 -9.74 -1.86 -12.27
CA LEU A 132 -11.21 -1.95 -12.26
C LEU A 132 -11.73 -3.05 -13.21
N ALA A 133 -11.08 -3.27 -14.35
CA ALA A 133 -11.39 -4.40 -15.23
C ALA A 133 -11.17 -5.75 -14.53
N CYS A 134 -10.12 -5.85 -13.72
CA CYS A 134 -9.90 -7.01 -12.84
C CYS A 134 -11.02 -7.14 -11.80
N SER A 135 -11.51 -6.05 -11.19
CA SER A 135 -12.65 -6.10 -10.26
C SER A 135 -13.95 -6.57 -10.92
N VAL A 136 -14.25 -6.11 -12.13
CA VAL A 136 -15.42 -6.56 -12.91
C VAL A 136 -15.34 -8.06 -13.18
N ARG A 137 -14.15 -8.55 -13.54
CA ARG A 137 -13.87 -9.98 -13.78
C ARG A 137 -13.70 -10.80 -12.49
N ARG A 138 -13.87 -10.19 -11.30
CA ARG A 138 -13.66 -10.80 -9.98
C ARG A 138 -12.23 -11.35 -9.78
N ALA A 139 -11.27 -10.81 -10.53
CA ALA A 139 -9.87 -11.20 -10.58
C ALA A 139 -8.98 -10.24 -9.75
N ASP A 140 -9.53 -9.62 -8.71
CA ASP A 140 -8.81 -8.68 -7.83
C ASP A 140 -7.59 -9.28 -7.13
N ARG A 141 -7.55 -10.63 -7.05
CA ARG A 141 -6.45 -11.39 -6.43
C ARG A 141 -5.42 -11.90 -7.44
N SER A 142 -5.55 -11.47 -8.70
CA SER A 142 -4.62 -11.86 -9.78
C SER A 142 -3.25 -11.19 -9.59
N TRP A 143 -2.22 -11.84 -10.12
CA TRP A 143 -0.87 -11.26 -10.19
C TRP A 143 -0.84 -9.95 -10.98
N LEU A 144 -1.67 -9.83 -12.01
CA LEU A 144 -1.80 -8.59 -12.78
C LEU A 144 -2.31 -7.44 -11.90
N ASN A 145 -3.42 -7.66 -11.17
CA ASN A 145 -3.98 -6.62 -10.32
C ASN A 145 -3.04 -6.25 -9.16
N ASP A 146 -2.41 -7.25 -8.54
CA ASP A 146 -1.39 -7.03 -7.51
C ASP A 146 -0.24 -6.16 -8.07
N GLY A 147 0.26 -6.48 -9.27
CA GLY A 147 1.35 -5.71 -9.89
C GLY A 147 0.96 -4.28 -10.29
N VAL A 148 -0.23 -4.09 -10.86
CA VAL A 148 -0.74 -2.76 -11.26
C VAL A 148 -0.92 -1.86 -10.05
N THR A 149 -1.46 -2.39 -8.95
CA THR A 149 -1.69 -1.61 -7.72
C THR A 149 -0.39 -1.27 -7.00
N VAL A 150 0.57 -2.21 -6.94
CA VAL A 150 1.94 -1.92 -6.46
C VAL A 150 2.58 -0.84 -7.31
N GLY A 151 2.55 -0.98 -8.64
CA GLY A 151 3.13 -0.01 -9.57
C GLY A 151 2.54 1.40 -9.40
N ALA A 152 1.22 1.50 -9.28
CA ALA A 152 0.53 2.77 -9.01
C ALA A 152 0.96 3.41 -7.69
N ALA A 153 1.15 2.59 -6.65
CA ALA A 153 1.64 3.06 -5.36
C ALA A 153 3.10 3.51 -5.42
N MET A 154 3.98 2.76 -6.11
CA MET A 154 5.40 3.12 -6.23
C MET A 154 5.59 4.40 -7.02
N LEU A 155 4.81 4.59 -8.09
CA LEU A 155 4.81 5.81 -8.89
C LEU A 155 4.48 7.06 -8.07
N MET A 156 3.77 6.90 -6.95
CA MET A 156 3.46 8.00 -6.04
C MET A 156 4.72 8.63 -5.41
N THR A 157 5.85 7.91 -5.38
CA THR A 157 7.16 8.50 -5.00
C THR A 157 7.53 9.65 -5.93
N VAL A 158 7.41 9.43 -7.23
CA VAL A 158 7.75 10.43 -8.26
C VAL A 158 6.74 11.58 -8.25
N VAL A 159 5.45 11.25 -8.13
CA VAL A 159 4.37 12.25 -8.06
C VAL A 159 4.56 13.17 -6.85
N ALA A 160 4.87 12.60 -5.68
CA ALA A 160 5.09 13.36 -4.46
C ALA A 160 6.37 14.21 -4.53
N ALA A 161 7.43 13.69 -5.14
CA ALA A 161 8.67 14.44 -5.35
C ALA A 161 8.45 15.70 -6.19
N GLY A 162 7.57 15.63 -7.20
CA GLY A 162 7.20 16.77 -8.05
C GLY A 162 6.45 17.91 -7.35
N LEU A 163 6.09 17.75 -6.06
CA LEU A 163 5.44 18.76 -5.22
C LEU A 163 6.39 19.37 -4.16
N GLY A 164 7.67 18.99 -4.18
CA GLY A 164 8.66 19.43 -3.21
C GLY A 164 9.01 20.92 -3.29
N HIS A 165 9.65 21.44 -2.24
CA HIS A 165 10.06 22.84 -2.13
C HIS A 165 11.32 23.17 -2.93
N ASP A 166 12.25 22.21 -3.05
CA ASP A 166 13.58 22.41 -3.66
C ASP A 166 13.54 22.44 -5.19
N ALA A 167 12.39 22.07 -5.76
CA ALA A 167 12.12 22.17 -7.19
C ALA A 167 10.88 23.03 -7.33
N ASP A 168 11.04 24.37 -7.49
CA ASP A 168 9.97 25.32 -7.83
C ASP A 168 8.81 24.57 -8.49
N PRO A 169 7.68 24.32 -7.78
CA PRO A 169 6.90 23.12 -7.97
C PRO A 169 6.56 22.98 -9.43
N THR A 170 7.23 22.06 -10.13
CA THR A 170 6.99 21.81 -11.56
C THR A 170 5.53 21.44 -11.79
N ALA A 171 4.85 21.00 -10.73
CA ALA A 171 3.42 20.77 -10.65
C ALA A 171 2.55 22.03 -10.62
N ALA A 172 3.06 23.21 -10.28
CA ALA A 172 2.31 24.47 -10.33
C ALA A 172 2.06 24.96 -11.77
N GLN A 173 2.91 24.57 -12.72
CA GLN A 173 2.86 25.04 -14.10
C GLN A 173 2.20 24.02 -15.03
N LEU A 174 1.33 24.49 -15.93
CA LEU A 174 0.77 23.68 -17.04
C LEU A 174 1.60 23.78 -18.34
N GLY A 175 2.41 24.82 -18.48
CA GLY A 175 3.22 25.08 -19.67
C GLY A 175 4.64 24.51 -19.61
N GLY A 176 5.37 24.63 -20.72
CA GLY A 176 6.80 24.28 -20.79
C GLY A 176 7.08 22.90 -21.38
N THR A 177 6.78 21.82 -20.64
CA THR A 177 7.14 20.45 -21.05
C THR A 177 5.97 19.47 -20.86
N TRP A 178 5.96 18.37 -21.62
CA TRP A 178 5.02 17.25 -21.36
C TRP A 178 5.50 16.32 -20.24
N VAL A 179 6.72 16.50 -19.74
CA VAL A 179 7.28 15.66 -18.67
C VAL A 179 6.51 15.93 -17.38
N PRO A 180 5.88 14.90 -16.77
CA PRO A 180 5.16 15.09 -15.53
C PRO A 180 6.06 15.57 -14.39
N PRO A 181 5.51 16.31 -13.40
CA PRO A 181 6.26 16.76 -12.23
C PRO A 181 6.98 15.59 -11.53
N GLY A 182 8.24 15.80 -11.16
CA GLY A 182 9.12 14.81 -10.52
C GLY A 182 9.73 13.77 -11.48
N ALA A 183 9.19 13.60 -12.69
CA ALA A 183 9.63 12.55 -13.61
C ALA A 183 10.99 12.82 -14.28
N GLY A 184 11.52 14.05 -14.18
CA GLY A 184 12.84 14.42 -14.71
C GLY A 184 14.01 14.10 -13.78
N ASP A 185 13.75 13.68 -12.54
CA ASP A 185 14.80 13.49 -11.53
C ASP A 185 15.24 12.01 -11.45
N ALA A 186 16.48 11.75 -11.86
CA ALA A 186 17.06 10.41 -11.85
C ALA A 186 17.23 9.84 -10.43
N ALA A 187 17.51 10.67 -9.43
CA ALA A 187 17.66 10.24 -8.04
C ALA A 187 16.31 9.79 -7.45
N VAL A 188 15.23 10.51 -7.77
CA VAL A 188 13.86 10.11 -7.41
C VAL A 188 13.48 8.78 -8.06
N TRP A 189 13.82 8.57 -9.33
CA TRP A 189 13.60 7.28 -10.00
C TRP A 189 14.44 6.15 -9.39
N ALA A 190 15.67 6.40 -8.98
CA ALA A 190 16.50 5.42 -8.29
C ALA A 190 15.89 4.99 -6.95
N ALA A 191 15.44 5.96 -6.13
CA ALA A 191 14.72 5.65 -4.88
C ALA A 191 13.40 4.90 -5.16
N THR A 192 12.65 5.31 -6.19
CA THR A 192 11.43 4.63 -6.64
C THR A 192 11.71 3.19 -7.04
N ALA A 193 12.82 2.92 -7.74
CA ALA A 193 13.21 1.57 -8.15
C ALA A 193 13.53 0.67 -6.95
N VAL A 194 14.19 1.20 -5.91
CA VAL A 194 14.45 0.45 -4.66
C VAL A 194 13.16 0.12 -3.93
N LEU A 195 12.26 1.09 -3.77
CA LEU A 195 10.93 0.86 -3.18
C LEU A 195 10.15 -0.17 -4.00
N ALA A 196 10.14 -0.04 -5.32
CA ALA A 196 9.45 -0.95 -6.21
C ALA A 196 10.01 -2.37 -6.11
N ALA A 197 11.33 -2.55 -6.17
CA ALA A 197 11.98 -3.85 -6.00
C ALA A 197 11.55 -4.53 -4.68
N TYR A 198 11.52 -3.78 -3.58
CA TYR A 198 11.03 -4.30 -2.32
C TYR A 198 9.55 -4.67 -2.37
N PHE A 199 8.66 -3.71 -2.69
CA PHE A 199 7.22 -3.93 -2.62
C PHE A 199 6.70 -4.95 -3.64
N PHE A 200 7.25 -5.02 -4.86
CA PHE A 200 6.98 -6.11 -5.78
C PHE A 200 7.44 -7.46 -5.24
N GLY A 201 8.60 -7.52 -4.55
CA GLY A 201 9.09 -8.73 -3.88
C GLY A 201 8.25 -9.17 -2.69
N THR A 202 7.61 -8.24 -1.98
CA THR A 202 6.70 -8.58 -0.87
C THR A 202 5.48 -9.36 -1.33
N VAL A 203 4.98 -9.11 -2.55
CA VAL A 203 3.79 -9.79 -3.09
C VAL A 203 3.98 -11.31 -3.12
N PRO A 204 4.92 -11.90 -3.88
CA PRO A 204 5.12 -13.34 -3.89
C PRO A 204 5.48 -13.87 -2.51
N TYR A 205 6.30 -13.16 -1.73
CA TYR A 205 6.67 -13.56 -0.38
C TYR A 205 5.44 -13.75 0.52
N VAL A 206 4.59 -12.73 0.65
CA VAL A 206 3.38 -12.81 1.48
C VAL A 206 2.40 -13.85 0.92
N LYS A 207 2.34 -14.06 -0.40
CA LYS A 207 1.54 -15.16 -0.98
C LYS A 207 1.99 -16.52 -0.45
N THR A 208 3.30 -16.79 -0.36
CA THR A 208 3.82 -18.06 0.20
C THR A 208 3.38 -18.31 1.65
N LEU A 209 3.18 -17.23 2.41
CA LEU A 209 2.87 -17.30 3.84
C LEU A 209 1.38 -17.30 4.16
N LEU A 210 0.50 -17.00 3.20
CA LEU A 210 -0.94 -16.89 3.43
C LEU A 210 -1.72 -17.82 2.49
N ARG A 211 -2.01 -17.36 1.27
CA ARG A 211 -2.98 -17.98 0.36
C ARG A 211 -2.39 -19.08 -0.53
N GLU A 212 -1.08 -19.02 -0.81
CA GLU A 212 -0.33 -19.99 -1.63
C GLU A 212 0.58 -20.87 -0.76
N ARG A 213 0.17 -21.16 0.48
CA ARG A 213 0.95 -21.98 1.41
C ARG A 213 1.22 -23.36 0.83
N GLY A 214 2.50 -23.76 0.82
CA GLY A 214 2.94 -25.06 0.30
C GLY A 214 3.05 -25.11 -1.23
N ASN A 215 2.67 -24.06 -1.96
CA ASN A 215 2.86 -23.98 -3.40
C ASN A 215 4.35 -23.78 -3.72
N ARG A 216 5.01 -24.85 -4.21
CA ARG A 216 6.44 -24.84 -4.53
C ARG A 216 6.80 -23.83 -5.62
N ALA A 217 5.94 -23.65 -6.63
CA ALA A 217 6.20 -22.72 -7.72
C ALA A 217 6.26 -21.27 -7.21
N VAL A 218 5.31 -20.88 -6.35
CA VAL A 218 5.27 -19.52 -5.77
C VAL A 218 6.44 -19.30 -4.80
N LEU A 219 6.82 -20.33 -4.03
CA LEU A 219 8.00 -20.27 -3.17
C LEU A 219 9.29 -20.10 -3.97
N THR A 220 9.49 -20.93 -5.00
CA THR A 220 10.67 -20.82 -5.88
C THR A 220 10.73 -19.46 -6.55
N PHE A 221 9.61 -18.96 -7.07
CA PHE A 221 9.54 -17.62 -7.64
C PHE A 221 9.91 -16.53 -6.63
N SER A 222 9.37 -16.60 -5.40
CA SER A 222 9.72 -15.66 -4.33
C SER A 222 11.22 -15.69 -4.02
N ILE A 223 11.82 -16.87 -3.85
CA ILE A 223 13.25 -16.99 -3.54
C ILE A 223 14.10 -16.48 -4.70
N ALA A 224 13.78 -16.88 -5.94
CA ALA A 224 14.51 -16.46 -7.14
C ALA A 224 14.48 -14.94 -7.31
N TYR A 225 13.31 -14.30 -7.11
CA TYR A 225 13.17 -12.85 -7.15
C TYR A 225 14.12 -12.16 -6.18
N HIS A 226 14.15 -12.59 -4.91
CA HIS A 226 15.01 -11.98 -3.90
C HIS A 226 16.50 -12.30 -4.12
N ALA A 227 16.83 -13.46 -4.69
CA ALA A 227 18.20 -13.79 -5.07
C ALA A 227 18.71 -12.86 -6.18
N VAL A 228 17.86 -12.57 -7.17
CA VAL A 228 18.17 -11.57 -8.22
C VAL A 228 18.41 -10.19 -7.60
N LEU A 229 17.62 -9.78 -6.60
CA LEU A 229 17.86 -8.51 -5.90
C LEU A 229 19.23 -8.45 -5.20
N VAL A 230 19.70 -9.57 -4.63
CA VAL A 230 21.05 -9.64 -4.05
C VAL A 230 22.11 -9.46 -5.14
N VAL A 231 21.96 -10.13 -6.28
CA VAL A 231 22.88 -9.98 -7.42
C VAL A 231 22.92 -8.54 -7.92
N ILE A 232 21.76 -7.89 -8.06
CA ILE A 232 21.67 -6.48 -8.46
C ILE A 232 22.36 -5.57 -7.44
N ALA A 233 22.11 -5.76 -6.14
CA ALA A 233 22.73 -4.96 -5.09
C ALA A 233 24.26 -5.13 -5.06
N LEU A 234 24.76 -6.35 -5.27
CA LEU A 234 26.20 -6.62 -5.40
C LEU A 234 26.80 -5.93 -6.63
N ALA A 235 26.10 -5.97 -7.78
CA ALA A 235 26.55 -5.28 -8.98
C ALA A 235 26.61 -3.76 -8.78
N VAL A 236 25.64 -3.17 -8.06
CA VAL A 236 25.66 -1.76 -7.65
C VAL A 236 26.88 -1.48 -6.77
N LEU A 237 27.15 -2.30 -5.75
CA LEU A 237 28.34 -2.15 -4.90
C LEU A 237 29.64 -2.20 -5.70
N VAL A 238 29.80 -3.18 -6.59
CA VAL A 238 30.99 -3.29 -7.45
C VAL A 238 31.13 -2.05 -8.33
N ALA A 239 30.04 -1.58 -8.95
CA ALA A 239 30.07 -0.37 -9.77
C ALA A 239 30.37 0.90 -8.95
N THR A 240 29.89 1.00 -7.72
CA THR A 240 30.18 2.12 -6.81
C THR A 240 31.66 2.15 -6.44
N VAL A 241 32.24 1.01 -6.06
CA VAL A 241 33.67 0.89 -5.72
C VAL A 241 34.55 1.14 -6.93
N ALA A 242 34.20 0.60 -8.10
CA ALA A 242 34.97 0.78 -9.34
C ALA A 242 34.98 2.21 -9.89
N ARG A 243 34.08 3.08 -9.41
CA ARG A 243 34.00 4.51 -9.76
C ARG A 243 34.70 5.41 -8.75
N ASP A 244 35.43 4.84 -7.79
CA ASP A 244 36.05 5.56 -6.67
C ASP A 244 35.06 6.50 -5.95
N ALA A 245 33.81 6.02 -5.78
CA ALA A 245 32.78 6.82 -5.14
C ALA A 245 33.13 7.14 -3.69
N GLU A 246 32.65 8.29 -3.23
CA GLU A 246 32.80 8.74 -1.85
C GLU A 246 32.39 7.66 -0.82
N PRO A 247 32.98 7.62 0.38
CA PRO A 247 32.69 6.62 1.40
C PRO A 247 31.19 6.47 1.71
N GLY A 248 30.43 7.56 1.61
CA GLY A 248 28.96 7.55 1.76
C GLY A 248 28.26 6.71 0.70
N GLY A 249 28.65 6.81 -0.57
CA GLY A 249 28.10 5.99 -1.65
C GLY A 249 28.39 4.51 -1.44
N VAL A 250 29.63 4.17 -1.07
CA VAL A 250 30.00 2.79 -0.74
C VAL A 250 29.17 2.25 0.43
N ALA A 251 28.99 3.04 1.50
CA ALA A 251 28.18 2.65 2.64
C ALA A 251 26.71 2.37 2.27
N VAL A 252 26.10 3.21 1.42
CA VAL A 252 24.73 2.99 0.93
C VAL A 252 24.64 1.72 0.08
N SER A 253 25.61 1.45 -0.79
CA SER A 253 25.65 0.21 -1.58
C SER A 253 25.83 -1.04 -0.72
N VAL A 254 26.66 -0.98 0.34
CA VAL A 254 26.77 -2.07 1.33
C VAL A 254 25.44 -2.28 2.07
N ALA A 255 24.76 -1.20 2.46
CA ALA A 255 23.44 -1.28 3.10
C ALA A 255 22.39 -1.91 2.17
N LEU A 256 22.40 -1.60 0.87
CA LEU A 256 21.56 -2.27 -0.14
C LEU A 256 21.81 -3.77 -0.19
N VAL A 257 23.06 -4.21 -0.19
CA VAL A 257 23.41 -5.63 -0.15
C VAL A 257 22.90 -6.28 1.13
N ALA A 258 23.15 -5.67 2.28
CA ALA A 258 22.70 -6.19 3.58
C ALA A 258 21.17 -6.35 3.63
N VAL A 259 20.43 -5.34 3.17
CA VAL A 259 18.96 -5.40 3.07
C VAL A 259 18.52 -6.49 2.10
N ALA A 260 19.08 -6.56 0.90
CA ALA A 260 18.72 -7.58 -0.10
C ALA A 260 18.96 -9.00 0.43
N VAL A 261 20.09 -9.23 1.10
CA VAL A 261 20.41 -10.51 1.76
C VAL A 261 19.41 -10.81 2.87
N GLY A 262 19.09 -9.84 3.73
CA GLY A 262 18.05 -9.99 4.75
C GLY A 262 16.69 -10.36 4.16
N LEU A 263 16.31 -9.73 3.04
CA LEU A 263 15.06 -10.03 2.34
C LEU A 263 15.06 -11.42 1.65
N LEU A 264 16.22 -11.91 1.20
CA LEU A 264 16.39 -13.28 0.72
C LEU A 264 16.31 -14.29 1.86
N LEU A 265 17.04 -14.05 2.96
CA LEU A 265 17.04 -14.91 4.14
C LEU A 265 15.63 -15.07 4.69
N ARG A 266 14.87 -13.98 4.87
CA ARG A 266 13.46 -14.10 5.30
C ARG A 266 12.61 -14.90 4.31
N ALA A 267 12.84 -14.76 2.99
CA ALA A 267 12.06 -15.45 1.96
C ALA A 267 12.33 -16.96 1.94
N VAL A 268 13.52 -17.38 2.42
CA VAL A 268 13.89 -18.80 2.56
C VAL A 268 13.48 -19.36 3.91
N LEU A 269 13.76 -18.63 5.00
CA LEU A 269 13.63 -19.15 6.37
C LEU A 269 12.17 -19.12 6.86
N VAL A 270 11.45 -18.01 6.67
CA VAL A 270 10.10 -17.84 7.23
C VAL A 270 9.09 -18.88 6.71
N PRO A 271 9.04 -19.20 5.40
CA PRO A 271 8.13 -20.25 4.90
C PRO A 271 8.47 -21.67 5.39
N ARG A 272 9.68 -21.91 5.91
CA ARG A 272 10.11 -23.22 6.46
C ARG A 272 9.71 -23.40 7.92
N HIS A 273 9.49 -22.32 8.67
CA HIS A 273 9.11 -22.42 10.08
C HIS A 273 7.73 -23.05 10.29
N ARG A 274 7.64 -23.91 11.31
CA ARG A 274 6.40 -24.54 11.76
C ARG A 274 6.25 -24.38 13.29
N PRO A 275 5.07 -23.97 13.80
CA PRO A 275 3.87 -23.56 13.07
C PRO A 275 4.07 -22.28 12.23
N TRP A 276 3.22 -22.06 11.23
CA TRP A 276 3.32 -20.87 10.38
C TRP A 276 3.04 -19.59 11.16
N PRO A 277 3.70 -18.47 10.82
CA PRO A 277 3.47 -17.19 11.47
C PRO A 277 2.03 -16.69 11.27
N SER A 278 1.51 -15.99 12.27
CA SER A 278 0.19 -15.34 12.19
C SER A 278 0.21 -14.17 11.20
N ALA A 279 -0.96 -13.80 10.66
CA ALA A 279 -1.06 -12.65 9.75
C ALA A 279 -0.57 -11.33 10.40
N GLN A 280 -0.73 -11.20 11.72
CA GLN A 280 -0.21 -10.05 12.47
C GLN A 280 1.32 -10.06 12.52
N ALA A 281 1.95 -11.21 12.82
CA ALA A 281 3.41 -11.34 12.85
C ALA A 281 4.03 -11.04 11.47
N ILE A 282 3.42 -11.53 10.40
CA ILE A 282 3.82 -11.21 9.02
C ILE A 282 3.71 -9.70 8.78
N GLY A 283 2.59 -9.09 9.17
CA GLY A 283 2.39 -7.64 9.03
C GLY A 283 3.42 -6.80 9.77
N VAL A 284 3.77 -7.17 11.01
CA VAL A 284 4.83 -6.48 11.78
C VAL A 284 6.19 -6.61 11.09
N GLY A 285 6.52 -7.80 10.58
CA GLY A 285 7.76 -8.02 9.82
C GLY A 285 7.84 -7.15 8.57
N GLU A 286 6.73 -7.00 7.83
CA GLU A 286 6.68 -6.10 6.66
C GLU A 286 6.74 -4.63 7.05
N ILE A 287 6.17 -4.21 8.18
CA ILE A 287 6.30 -2.83 8.67
C ILE A 287 7.76 -2.52 9.00
N ALA A 288 8.46 -3.43 9.70
CA ALA A 288 9.87 -3.27 10.00
C ALA A 288 10.72 -3.20 8.73
N ALA A 289 10.53 -4.16 7.81
CA ALA A 289 11.26 -4.20 6.53
C ALA A 289 10.98 -2.95 5.69
N SER A 290 9.72 -2.55 5.51
CA SER A 290 9.36 -1.35 4.76
C SER A 290 9.94 -0.08 5.36
N THR A 291 10.05 0.02 6.69
CA THR A 291 10.71 1.15 7.36
C THR A 291 12.20 1.20 7.04
N VAL A 292 12.91 0.06 7.11
CA VAL A 292 14.33 -0.02 6.76
C VAL A 292 14.55 0.34 5.29
N VAL A 293 13.75 -0.21 4.37
CA VAL A 293 13.85 0.11 2.95
C VAL A 293 13.50 1.57 2.68
N ALA A 294 12.53 2.16 3.38
CA ALA A 294 12.18 3.59 3.25
C ALA A 294 13.34 4.50 3.65
N VAL A 295 13.99 4.23 4.80
CA VAL A 295 15.17 4.98 5.24
C VAL A 295 16.29 4.84 4.23
N LEU A 296 16.53 3.63 3.71
CA LEU A 296 17.53 3.40 2.69
C LEU A 296 17.21 4.15 1.39
N ALA A 297 15.94 4.15 0.96
CA ALA A 297 15.47 4.86 -0.23
C ALA A 297 15.73 6.39 -0.14
N CYS A 298 15.60 6.98 1.06
CA CYS A 298 15.90 8.40 1.28
C CYS A 298 17.38 8.77 1.09
N VAL A 299 18.30 7.81 1.19
CA VAL A 299 19.75 8.05 1.02
C VAL A 299 20.31 7.53 -0.31
N ILE A 300 19.47 6.96 -1.18
CA ILE A 300 19.84 6.55 -2.54
C ILE A 300 20.40 7.67 -3.42
N PRO A 301 19.97 8.95 -3.31
CA PRO A 301 20.58 10.02 -4.10
C PRO A 301 22.11 10.10 -3.98
N ALA A 302 22.69 9.67 -2.85
CA ALA A 302 24.14 9.59 -2.65
C ALA A 302 24.85 8.63 -3.64
N LEU A 303 24.13 7.69 -4.26
CA LEU A 303 24.64 6.78 -5.29
C LEU A 303 24.60 7.36 -6.70
N VAL A 304 23.71 8.32 -6.94
CA VAL A 304 23.44 8.86 -8.28
C VAL A 304 24.35 10.04 -8.59
N GLY A 305 24.96 10.66 -7.58
CA GLY A 305 25.93 11.75 -7.73
C GLY A 305 25.29 12.96 -8.40
N VAL A 306 24.75 13.89 -7.62
CA VAL A 306 24.58 15.25 -8.14
C VAL A 306 25.97 15.89 -8.08
N PRO A 307 26.63 16.21 -9.21
CA PRO A 307 27.67 17.22 -9.16
C PRO A 307 26.99 18.49 -8.67
N THR A 308 27.21 18.85 -7.40
CA THR A 308 26.86 20.17 -6.91
C THR A 308 27.68 21.13 -7.76
N VAL A 309 27.02 21.80 -8.71
CA VAL A 309 27.60 22.90 -9.46
C VAL A 309 27.99 23.94 -8.43
N ALA A 310 29.30 24.07 -8.21
CA ALA A 310 29.90 25.18 -7.50
C ALA A 310 29.88 26.43 -8.38
#